data_AF-A0A2U2C9A9-F1
#
_entry.id   AF-A0A2U2C9A9-F1
#
_cell.length_a   1.000
_cell.length_b   1.000
_cell.length_c   1.000
_cell.angle_alpha   90.00
_cell.angle_beta   90.00
_cell.angle_gamma   90.00
#
_symmetry.space_group_name_H-M   'P 1'
#
loop_
_entity.id
_entity.type
_entity.pdbx_description
1 polymer ?
#
loop_
_entity_poly.entity_id
_entity_poly.type
_entity_poly.pdbx_seq_one_letter_code
_entity_poly.pdbx_strand_id
1 'polypeptide(L)'
;MDRRTFFTALTGAGLGLGGALGLGAGALQAQSNRQERIGERYPVRVRDGGGAVLLHQMLVTDGTRALVLDWPSGGLLFPEDRVDLSGVPGVGGVFRTPFRRRWVEARPLAPVSMIGQIGLLMARLPDLSGLSGRGVTLGVEDVSWDLSGALRPGNPPMMPRIAARDVGAMRLGADGRVLVHLPQMYALT
;
A
#
# COMPACT_ATOMS: atom_id res chain seq x y z
N MET A 1 -27.10 -22.59 -65.89
CA MET A 1 -28.56 -22.75 -65.71
C MET A 1 -28.81 -22.64 -64.21
N ASP A 2 -29.39 -21.63 -63.57
CA ASP A 2 -30.09 -20.35 -63.87
C ASP A 2 -29.66 -19.39 -62.74
N ARG A 3 -29.32 -18.10 -62.88
CA ARG A 3 -30.02 -16.93 -63.45
C ARG A 3 -31.44 -16.68 -62.90
N ARG A 4 -31.52 -15.98 -61.76
CA ARG A 4 -32.55 -14.94 -61.53
C ARG A 4 -31.98 -13.73 -60.80
N THR A 5 -31.77 -12.69 -61.60
CA THR A 5 -31.62 -11.27 -61.27
C THR A 5 -33.02 -10.64 -61.11
N PHE A 6 -33.19 -9.62 -60.26
CA PHE A 6 -33.98 -8.38 -60.48
C PHE A 6 -33.75 -7.47 -59.25
N PHE A 7 -32.86 -6.47 -59.33
CA PHE A 7 -33.07 -5.03 -59.64
C PHE A 7 -33.77 -4.24 -58.51
N THR A 8 -33.06 -3.36 -57.76
CA THR A 8 -32.94 -1.88 -57.97
C THR A 8 -34.17 -1.16 -57.34
N ALA A 9 -34.10 -0.12 -56.50
CA ALA A 9 -33.19 1.03 -56.46
C ALA A 9 -33.42 1.93 -55.22
N LEU A 10 -32.55 2.95 -55.14
CA LEU A 10 -32.73 4.32 -54.60
C LEU A 10 -32.56 4.61 -53.09
N THR A 11 -31.35 5.13 -52.80
CA THR A 11 -31.07 6.43 -52.15
C THR A 11 -31.95 6.90 -50.99
N GLY A 12 -31.36 6.87 -49.80
CA GLY A 12 -31.60 7.85 -48.74
C GLY A 12 -30.26 8.38 -48.25
N ALA A 13 -29.87 9.56 -48.70
CA ALA A 13 -28.78 10.33 -48.13
C ALA A 13 -29.19 10.80 -46.73
N GLY A 14 -28.61 10.18 -45.70
CA GLY A 14 -28.70 10.63 -44.32
C GLY A 14 -27.33 11.05 -43.84
N LEU A 15 -27.01 12.35 -43.95
CA LEU A 15 -25.91 12.98 -43.25
C LEU A 15 -26.19 12.92 -41.74
N GLY A 16 -25.59 11.95 -41.06
CA GLY A 16 -25.58 11.82 -39.61
C GLY A 16 -24.16 11.89 -39.09
N LEU A 17 -23.78 13.07 -38.61
CA LEU A 17 -22.62 13.29 -37.75
C LEU A 17 -22.65 12.35 -36.55
N GLY A 18 -21.55 11.65 -36.28
CA GLY A 18 -21.42 10.84 -35.08
C GLY A 18 -20.16 9.99 -35.09
N GLY A 19 -19.03 10.61 -34.73
CA GLY A 19 -17.78 9.89 -34.51
C GLY A 19 -17.81 9.00 -33.27
N ALA A 20 -16.68 8.31 -33.07
CA ALA A 20 -16.28 7.53 -31.90
C ALA A 20 -16.68 6.04 -31.91
N LEU A 21 -15.91 5.24 -32.65
CA LEU A 21 -15.55 3.87 -32.24
C LEU A 21 -14.03 3.73 -32.32
N GLY A 22 -13.37 4.21 -31.27
CA GLY A 22 -11.93 4.13 -31.06
C GLY A 22 -11.62 4.16 -29.57
N LEU A 23 -12.23 3.25 -28.79
CA LEU A 23 -11.99 3.09 -27.37
C LEU A 23 -11.80 1.60 -27.08
N GLY A 24 -10.57 1.13 -27.06
CA GLY A 24 -10.29 -0.28 -26.77
C GLY A 24 -8.85 -0.64 -26.40
N ALA A 25 -7.86 0.16 -26.78
CA ALA A 25 -6.45 -0.14 -26.47
C ALA A 25 -5.78 0.88 -25.53
N GLY A 26 -6.21 2.15 -25.54
CA GLY A 26 -5.60 3.20 -24.71
C GLY A 26 -6.02 3.19 -23.24
N ALA A 27 -7.21 2.70 -22.91
CA ALA A 27 -7.72 2.70 -21.53
C ALA A 27 -7.05 1.62 -20.65
N LEU A 28 -6.63 0.50 -21.26
CA LEU A 28 -5.86 -0.55 -20.56
C LEU A 28 -4.37 -0.20 -20.41
N GLN A 29 -3.87 0.78 -21.16
CA GLN A 29 -2.47 1.23 -21.11
C GLN A 29 -2.29 2.53 -20.31
N ALA A 30 -3.36 3.29 -20.09
CA ALA A 30 -3.35 4.46 -19.20
C ALA A 30 -3.25 4.07 -17.70
N GLN A 31 -3.55 2.82 -17.36
CA GLN A 31 -3.46 2.32 -15.99
C GLN A 31 -2.05 1.83 -15.61
N SER A 32 -1.18 1.54 -16.60
CA SER A 32 0.19 1.06 -16.39
C SER A 32 1.25 2.18 -16.32
N ASN A 33 0.86 3.45 -16.49
CA ASN A 33 1.76 4.59 -16.62
C ASN A 33 1.71 5.59 -15.46
N ARG A 34 1.03 5.26 -14.36
CA ARG A 34 1.17 6.06 -13.14
C ARG A 34 2.49 5.67 -12.48
N GLN A 35 3.59 6.16 -13.06
CA GLN A 35 4.93 6.05 -12.48
C GLN A 35 4.87 6.72 -11.11
N GLU A 36 4.79 5.91 -10.05
CA GLU A 36 4.83 6.40 -8.69
C GLU A 36 6.10 7.22 -8.50
N ARG A 37 5.92 8.44 -8.00
CA ARG A 37 7.02 9.35 -7.78
C ARG A 37 7.65 8.95 -6.46
N ILE A 38 8.85 8.40 -6.56
CA ILE A 38 9.64 7.93 -5.42
C ILE A 38 9.74 9.03 -4.38
N GLY A 39 9.49 8.68 -3.11
CA GLY A 39 9.57 9.62 -2.00
C GLY A 39 8.40 10.61 -1.93
N GLU A 40 7.37 10.48 -2.78
CA GLU A 40 6.09 11.14 -2.56
C GLU A 40 5.20 10.35 -1.59
N ARG A 41 4.18 11.03 -1.08
CA ARG A 41 3.25 10.48 -0.10
C ARG A 41 2.08 9.79 -0.78
N TYR A 42 1.89 8.50 -0.50
CA TYR A 42 0.79 7.70 -1.03
C TYR A 42 -0.03 7.07 0.10
N PRO A 43 -1.36 6.96 -0.05
CA PRO A 43 -2.18 6.19 0.88
C PRO A 43 -1.71 4.74 0.91
N VAL A 44 -1.70 4.13 2.09
CA VAL A 44 -1.34 2.72 2.23
C VAL A 44 -2.56 1.88 1.88
N ARG A 45 -2.65 1.44 0.63
CA ARG A 45 -3.72 0.56 0.17
C ARG A 45 -3.14 -0.81 -0.15
N VAL A 46 -3.81 -1.84 0.34
CA VAL A 46 -3.44 -3.23 0.13
C VAL A 46 -4.60 -4.02 -0.42
N ARG A 47 -4.33 -5.09 -1.15
CA ARG A 47 -5.35 -6.08 -1.51
C ARG A 47 -5.44 -7.16 -0.44
N ASP A 48 -6.65 -7.38 0.07
CA ASP A 48 -6.97 -8.48 1.00
C ASP A 48 -8.28 -9.15 0.59
N GLY A 49 -8.30 -10.48 0.50
CA GLY A 49 -9.51 -11.26 0.21
C GLY A 49 -10.25 -10.85 -1.07
N GLY A 50 -9.55 -10.32 -2.07
CA GLY A 50 -10.12 -9.81 -3.32
C GLY A 50 -10.61 -8.36 -3.28
N GLY A 51 -10.61 -7.71 -2.11
CA GLY A 51 -10.96 -6.31 -1.92
C GLY A 51 -9.75 -5.40 -1.69
N ALA A 52 -9.94 -4.10 -1.90
CA ALA A 52 -8.97 -3.08 -1.50
C ALA A 52 -9.23 -2.65 -0.05
N VAL A 53 -8.19 -2.63 0.77
CA VAL A 53 -8.22 -2.17 2.16
C VAL A 53 -7.31 -0.95 2.28
N LEU A 54 -7.83 0.13 2.85
CA LEU A 54 -7.04 1.29 3.23
C LEU A 54 -6.55 1.11 4.66
N LEU A 55 -5.23 1.05 4.84
CA LEU A 55 -4.59 1.01 6.15
C LEU A 55 -4.21 2.43 6.56
N HIS A 56 -4.58 2.82 7.77
CA HIS A 56 -4.31 4.17 8.27
C HIS A 56 -3.91 4.21 9.75
N GLN A 57 -3.89 3.06 10.43
CA GLN A 57 -3.58 3.00 11.86
C GLN A 57 -2.85 1.72 12.24
N MET A 58 -1.94 1.84 13.22
CA MET A 58 -1.27 0.73 13.90
C MET A 58 -1.50 0.85 15.40
N LEU A 59 -1.79 -0.28 16.03
CA LEU A 59 -1.81 -0.47 17.46
C LEU A 59 -0.76 -1.50 17.86
N VAL A 60 0.04 -1.18 18.86
CA VAL A 60 0.90 -2.14 19.55
C VAL A 60 0.52 -2.17 21.02
N THR A 61 0.20 -3.34 21.58
CA THR A 61 -0.32 -3.44 22.95
C THR A 61 0.26 -4.61 23.73
N ASP A 62 0.39 -4.45 25.05
CA ASP A 62 0.68 -5.53 26.01
C ASP A 62 -0.58 -6.03 26.73
N GLY A 63 -1.77 -5.53 26.34
CA GLY A 63 -3.05 -5.80 26.98
C GLY A 63 -3.43 -4.79 28.06
N THR A 64 -2.47 -4.03 28.60
CA THR A 64 -2.71 -2.99 29.62
C THR A 64 -2.41 -1.59 29.09
N ARG A 65 -1.36 -1.47 28.28
CA ARG A 65 -0.89 -0.24 27.62
C ARG A 65 -0.98 -0.39 26.12
N ALA A 66 -0.96 0.74 25.44
CA ALA A 66 -0.91 0.77 23.99
C ALA A 66 0.01 1.88 23.46
N LEU A 67 0.62 1.58 22.33
CA LEU A 67 1.22 2.55 21.43
C LEU A 67 0.40 2.59 20.15
N VAL A 68 0.11 3.80 19.68
CA VAL A 68 -0.69 4.03 18.47
C VAL A 68 0.14 4.83 17.48
N LEU A 69 -0.02 4.54 16.20
CA LEU A 69 0.43 5.38 15.11
C LEU A 69 -0.72 5.56 14.13
N ASP A 70 -1.00 6.81 13.76
CA ASP A 70 -2.01 7.17 12.76
C ASP A 70 -1.32 7.81 11.55
N TRP A 71 -1.69 7.38 10.35
CA TRP A 71 -1.18 7.93 9.09
C TRP A 71 -2.31 8.14 8.07
N PRO A 72 -3.32 8.98 8.37
CA PRO A 72 -4.47 9.15 7.48
C PRO A 72 -4.09 9.66 6.08
N SER A 73 -2.95 10.33 5.95
CA SER A 73 -2.43 10.82 4.67
C SER A 73 -1.49 9.83 3.96
N GLY A 74 -1.24 8.65 4.53
CA GLY A 74 -0.33 7.65 3.96
C GLY A 74 1.14 7.81 4.39
N GLY A 75 2.06 7.23 3.61
CA GLY A 75 3.50 7.24 3.88
C GLY A 75 4.33 7.60 2.66
N LEU A 76 5.61 7.91 2.86
CA LEU A 76 6.56 8.10 1.75
C LEU A 76 6.83 6.74 1.12
N LEU A 77 6.49 6.60 -0.16
CA LEU A 77 6.58 5.35 -0.89
C LEU A 77 7.96 5.19 -1.54
N PHE A 78 8.54 4.00 -1.39
CA PHE A 78 9.81 3.63 -1.99
C PHE A 78 9.70 2.23 -2.60
N PRO A 79 10.21 2.00 -3.81
CA PRO A 79 10.41 0.65 -4.31
C PRO A 79 11.52 -0.07 -3.53
N GLU A 80 11.49 -1.40 -3.53
CA GLU A 80 12.47 -2.27 -2.85
C GLU A 80 13.81 -2.38 -3.58
N ASP A 81 13.90 -1.88 -4.81
CA ASP A 81 15.17 -1.77 -5.53
C ASP A 81 16.02 -0.63 -4.98
N ARG A 82 17.33 -0.62 -5.30
CA ARG A 82 18.25 0.45 -4.88
C ARG A 82 17.73 1.80 -5.36
N VAL A 83 17.12 2.56 -4.47
CA VAL A 83 16.65 3.92 -4.77
C VAL A 83 17.82 4.88 -4.69
N ASP A 84 18.25 5.38 -5.85
CA ASP A 84 19.06 6.59 -5.91
C ASP A 84 18.19 7.78 -5.48
N LEU A 85 18.60 8.46 -4.41
CA LEU A 85 17.93 9.65 -3.88
C LEU A 85 18.57 10.94 -4.40
N SER A 86 19.49 10.88 -5.37
CA SER A 86 20.18 12.05 -5.95
C SER A 86 19.23 13.14 -6.47
N GLY A 87 17.99 12.81 -6.79
CA GLY A 87 16.95 13.74 -7.23
C GLY A 87 16.01 14.29 -6.14
N VAL A 88 16.15 13.88 -4.87
CA VAL A 88 15.28 14.34 -3.77
C VAL A 88 15.91 15.57 -3.08
N PRO A 89 15.32 16.78 -3.19
CA PRO A 89 15.89 17.98 -2.60
C PRO A 89 16.04 17.84 -1.08
N GLY A 90 17.24 18.12 -0.56
CA GLY A 90 17.55 18.06 0.88
C GLY A 90 17.99 16.69 1.40
N VAL A 91 18.04 15.66 0.54
CA VAL A 91 18.60 14.34 0.88
C VAL A 91 19.87 14.14 0.05
N GLY A 92 20.99 14.71 0.53
CA GLY A 92 22.30 14.52 -0.10
C GLY A 92 22.60 13.03 -0.27
N GLY A 93 23.12 12.66 -1.44
CA GLY A 93 23.25 11.28 -1.91
C GLY A 93 23.64 10.26 -0.85
N VAL A 94 22.66 9.47 -0.41
CA VAL A 94 22.84 8.26 0.39
C VAL A 94 21.73 7.30 -0.05
N PHE A 95 22.10 6.23 -0.73
CA PHE A 95 21.15 5.17 -1.10
C PHE A 95 20.35 4.72 0.12
N ARG A 96 19.02 4.65 0.00
CA ARG A 96 18.19 4.02 1.03
C ARG A 96 18.50 2.53 1.03
N THR A 97 18.77 1.95 2.20
CA THR A 97 18.86 0.49 2.32
C THR A 97 17.47 -0.11 2.09
N PRO A 98 17.30 -1.04 1.14
CA PRO A 98 16.02 -1.69 0.88
C PRO A 98 15.38 -2.27 2.14
N PHE A 99 14.05 -2.24 2.23
CA PHE A 99 13.33 -2.78 3.38
C PHE A 99 13.60 -4.27 3.53
N ARG A 100 13.66 -5.05 2.44
CA ARG A 100 13.98 -6.50 2.48
C ARG A 100 15.29 -6.77 3.21
N ARG A 101 16.32 -5.97 2.97
CA ARG A 101 17.61 -6.11 3.67
C ARG A 101 17.47 -5.74 5.15
N ARG A 102 16.88 -4.58 5.44
CA ARG A 102 16.62 -4.14 6.82
C ARG A 102 15.80 -5.17 7.59
N TRP A 103 14.86 -5.83 6.93
CA TRP A 103 13.98 -6.85 7.48
C TRP A 103 14.74 -8.11 7.90
N VAL A 104 15.65 -8.60 7.04
CA VAL A 104 16.49 -9.77 7.33
C VAL A 104 17.40 -9.52 8.52
N GLU A 105 17.99 -8.32 8.61
CA GLU A 105 18.91 -7.92 9.68
C GLU A 105 18.18 -7.50 10.99
N ALA A 106 16.85 -7.30 10.94
CA ALA A 106 16.07 -6.80 12.07
C ALA A 106 15.75 -7.86 13.13
N ARG A 107 15.67 -7.41 14.39
CA ARG A 107 15.32 -8.25 15.54
C ARG A 107 13.81 -8.55 15.54
N PRO A 108 13.37 -9.82 15.64
CA PRO A 108 11.95 -10.17 15.76
C PRO A 108 11.26 -9.49 16.94
N LEU A 109 10.03 -9.02 16.73
CA LEU A 109 9.18 -8.47 17.80
C LEU A 109 7.91 -9.31 18.00
N ALA A 110 6.98 -9.31 17.04
CA ALA A 110 5.68 -9.97 17.19
C ALA A 110 5.03 -10.29 15.83
N PRO A 111 4.08 -11.22 15.76
CA PRO A 111 3.15 -11.30 14.64
C PRO A 111 2.28 -10.04 14.54
N VAL A 112 1.78 -9.77 13.33
CA VAL A 112 0.88 -8.66 13.04
C VAL A 112 -0.43 -9.21 12.50
N SER A 113 -1.52 -8.77 13.10
CA SER A 113 -2.89 -9.04 12.67
C SER A 113 -3.53 -7.78 12.11
N MET A 114 -4.54 -7.93 11.26
CA MET A 114 -5.29 -6.84 10.64
C MET A 114 -6.77 -6.94 10.94
N ILE A 115 -7.40 -5.78 11.14
CA ILE A 115 -8.85 -5.61 11.14
C ILE A 115 -9.20 -4.74 9.93
N GLY A 116 -9.43 -5.38 8.79
CA GLY A 116 -9.54 -4.71 7.48
C GLY A 116 -10.72 -3.73 7.39
N GLN A 117 -11.82 -4.01 8.10
CA GLN A 117 -13.02 -3.16 8.11
C GLN A 117 -12.76 -1.75 8.66
N ILE A 118 -11.72 -1.58 9.48
CA ILE A 118 -11.36 -0.31 10.12
C ILE A 118 -9.92 0.13 9.80
N GLY A 119 -9.26 -0.51 8.82
CA GLY A 119 -7.92 -0.12 8.39
C GLY A 119 -6.83 -0.20 9.46
N LEU A 120 -6.97 -1.13 10.42
CA LEU A 120 -6.11 -1.25 11.59
C LEU A 120 -5.14 -2.43 11.47
N LEU A 121 -3.86 -2.17 11.68
CA LEU A 121 -2.84 -3.18 11.99
C LEU A 121 -2.65 -3.28 13.50
N MET A 122 -2.49 -4.50 14.01
CA MET A 122 -2.34 -4.77 15.43
C MET A 122 -1.18 -5.73 15.68
N ALA A 123 -0.37 -5.42 16.68
CA ALA A 123 0.65 -6.32 17.22
C ALA A 123 0.51 -6.42 18.73
N ARG A 124 0.68 -7.63 19.28
CA ARG A 124 0.73 -7.85 20.73
C ARG A 124 2.16 -8.20 21.15
N LEU A 125 2.66 -7.47 22.14
CA LEU A 125 4.00 -7.62 22.69
C LEU A 125 3.92 -7.64 24.21
N PRO A 126 4.69 -8.49 24.91
CA PRO A 126 4.72 -8.49 26.38
C PRO A 126 5.38 -7.23 26.95
N ASP A 127 6.27 -6.60 26.18
CA ASP A 127 6.95 -5.37 26.57
C ASP A 127 6.95 -4.33 25.44
N LEU A 128 6.45 -3.14 25.76
CA LEU A 128 6.41 -1.98 24.87
C LEU A 128 7.57 -1.01 25.13
N SER A 129 8.45 -1.33 26.09
CA SER A 129 9.56 -0.47 26.47
C SER A 129 10.46 -0.18 25.27
N GLY A 130 10.86 1.08 25.15
CA GLY A 130 11.72 1.54 24.09
C GLY A 130 11.08 1.56 22.69
N LEU A 131 9.78 1.29 22.50
CA LEU A 131 9.10 1.45 21.20
C LEU A 131 8.47 2.83 20.99
N SER A 132 8.14 3.53 22.08
CA SER A 132 7.61 4.90 22.02
C SER A 132 8.60 5.84 21.32
N GLY A 133 8.08 6.73 20.47
CA GLY A 133 8.86 7.67 19.68
C GLY A 133 9.46 7.11 18.40
N ARG A 134 9.36 5.80 18.14
CA ARG A 134 9.90 5.19 16.91
C ARG A 134 8.98 5.40 15.71
N GLY A 135 9.58 5.70 14.56
CA GLY A 135 8.90 5.65 13.27
C GLY A 135 8.67 4.20 12.82
N VAL A 136 7.71 4.03 11.91
CA VAL A 136 7.35 2.72 11.34
C VAL A 136 7.61 2.71 9.83
N THR A 137 8.20 1.63 9.33
CA THR A 137 8.28 1.34 7.89
C THR A 137 7.44 0.09 7.61
N LEU A 138 6.52 0.20 6.67
CA LEU A 138 5.63 -0.88 6.25
C LEU A 138 6.05 -1.39 4.87
N GLY A 139 6.44 -2.65 4.76
CA GLY A 139 6.77 -3.31 3.49
C GLY A 139 5.66 -4.25 3.03
N VAL A 140 5.32 -4.17 1.75
CA VAL A 140 4.37 -5.04 1.05
C VAL A 140 4.95 -5.32 -0.34
N GLU A 141 5.19 -6.60 -0.64
CA GLU A 141 5.81 -7.04 -1.90
C GLU A 141 7.15 -6.37 -2.24
N ASP A 142 7.15 -5.53 -3.28
CA ASP A 142 8.28 -4.82 -3.86
C ASP A 142 8.25 -3.32 -3.53
N VAL A 143 7.41 -2.90 -2.58
CA VAL A 143 7.38 -1.53 -2.08
C VAL A 143 7.39 -1.44 -0.56
N SER A 144 7.82 -0.28 -0.06
CA SER A 144 7.68 0.09 1.34
C SER A 144 7.26 1.53 1.52
N TRP A 145 6.46 1.76 2.57
CA TRP A 145 6.09 3.09 3.03
C TRP A 145 6.82 3.43 4.33
N ASP A 146 7.52 4.57 4.35
CA ASP A 146 7.90 5.19 5.62
C ASP A 146 6.70 6.02 6.12
N LEU A 147 6.02 5.50 7.13
CA LEU A 147 4.78 6.07 7.66
C LEU A 147 5.07 7.41 8.35
N SER A 148 4.16 8.38 8.20
CA SER A 148 4.27 9.66 8.91
C SER A 148 4.09 9.49 10.40
N GLY A 149 4.91 10.20 11.18
CA GLY A 149 4.81 10.22 12.64
C GLY A 149 5.62 9.12 13.31
N ALA A 150 5.29 8.89 14.56
CA ALA A 150 5.95 7.93 15.43
C ALA A 150 4.95 7.31 16.41
N LEU A 151 5.26 6.10 16.87
CA LEU A 151 4.49 5.40 17.89
C LEU A 151 4.40 6.26 19.15
N ARG A 152 3.19 6.57 19.57
CA ARG A 152 2.92 7.41 20.75
C ARG A 152 2.06 6.65 21.76
N PRO A 153 2.18 6.94 23.07
CA PRO A 153 1.25 6.43 24.05
C PRO A 153 -0.19 6.69 23.62
N GLY A 154 -1.01 5.64 23.67
CA GLY A 154 -2.43 5.71 23.35
C GLY A 154 -3.21 4.83 24.31
N ASN A 155 -4.53 4.92 24.20
CA ASN A 155 -5.41 4.04 24.95
C ASN A 155 -5.49 2.69 24.22
N PRO A 156 -5.39 1.56 24.93
CA PRO A 156 -5.73 0.28 24.32
C PRO A 156 -7.18 0.37 23.84
N PRO A 157 -7.47 0.09 22.57
CA PRO A 157 -8.85 0.07 22.11
C PRO A 157 -9.59 -0.97 22.92
N MET A 158 -10.86 -0.70 23.24
CA MET A 158 -11.79 -1.77 23.53
C MET A 158 -11.71 -2.72 22.34
N MET A 159 -11.14 -3.91 22.56
CA MET A 159 -10.94 -4.89 21.50
C MET A 159 -12.28 -5.10 20.80
N PRO A 160 -12.41 -4.67 19.54
CA PRO A 160 -13.67 -4.83 18.84
C PRO A 160 -13.97 -6.33 18.77
N ARG A 161 -15.25 -6.72 18.85
CA ARG A 161 -15.68 -8.12 18.61
C ARG A 161 -15.45 -8.57 17.16
N ILE A 162 -14.68 -7.81 16.39
CA ILE A 162 -14.35 -8.04 14.99
C ILE A 162 -13.09 -8.91 14.97
N ALA A 163 -13.15 -10.03 14.26
CA ALA A 163 -12.02 -10.95 14.15
C ALA A 163 -10.83 -10.26 13.47
N ALA A 164 -9.68 -10.25 14.15
CA ALA A 164 -8.41 -9.89 13.54
C ALA A 164 -7.84 -11.11 12.79
N ARG A 165 -7.26 -10.89 11.62
CA ARG A 165 -6.61 -11.93 10.80
C ARG A 165 -5.10 -11.75 10.86
N ASP A 166 -4.33 -12.82 10.99
CA ASP A 166 -2.88 -12.73 10.89
C ASP A 166 -2.45 -12.45 9.45
N VAL A 167 -1.60 -11.43 9.28
CA VAL A 167 -1.24 -10.87 7.97
C VAL A 167 0.26 -10.72 7.78
N GLY A 168 1.03 -10.78 8.86
CA GLY A 168 2.46 -10.56 8.76
C GLY A 168 3.18 -10.54 10.10
N ALA A 169 4.28 -9.82 10.15
CA ALA A 169 5.11 -9.73 11.32
C ALA A 169 5.72 -8.33 11.50
N MET A 170 6.20 -8.09 12.71
CA MET A 170 6.87 -6.88 13.14
C MET A 170 8.28 -7.21 13.64
N ARG A 171 9.24 -6.34 13.31
CA ARG A 171 10.64 -6.43 13.74
C ARG A 171 11.17 -5.04 14.12
N LEU A 172 12.27 -5.00 14.87
CA LEU A 172 13.00 -3.77 15.18
C LEU A 172 14.25 -3.69 14.30
N GLY A 173 14.29 -2.69 13.41
CA GLY A 173 15.44 -2.42 12.56
C GLY A 173 16.63 -1.87 13.35
N ALA A 174 17.84 -2.07 12.81
CA ALA A 174 19.08 -1.55 13.38
C ALA A 174 19.12 -0.01 13.40
N ASP A 175 18.39 0.62 12.49
CA ASP A 175 18.16 2.08 12.44
C ASP A 175 17.14 2.57 13.48
N GLY A 176 16.64 1.67 14.33
CA GLY A 176 15.69 1.98 15.37
C GLY A 176 14.26 2.20 14.89
N ARG A 177 13.93 1.96 13.61
CA ARG A 177 12.54 1.96 13.14
C ARG A 177 11.88 0.61 13.41
N VAL A 178 10.58 0.65 13.63
CA VAL A 178 9.76 -0.57 13.64
C VAL A 178 9.48 -0.93 12.19
N LEU A 179 9.82 -2.17 11.80
CA LEU A 179 9.57 -2.71 10.48
C LEU A 179 8.35 -3.62 10.54
N VAL A 180 7.40 -3.43 9.63
CA VAL A 180 6.23 -4.30 9.49
C VAL A 180 6.23 -4.87 8.09
N HIS A 181 6.14 -6.18 7.95
CA HIS A 181 6.10 -6.86 6.65
C HIS A 181 4.79 -7.65 6.52
N LEU A 182 4.06 -7.43 5.42
CA LEU A 182 2.78 -8.08 5.12
C LEU A 182 2.90 -8.97 3.87
N PRO A 183 3.50 -10.17 3.98
CA PRO A 183 3.81 -11.03 2.83
C PRO A 183 2.59 -11.62 2.12
N GLN A 184 1.40 -11.56 2.74
CA GLN A 184 0.16 -12.13 2.20
C GLN A 184 -0.70 -11.09 1.47
N MET A 185 -0.16 -9.91 1.20
CA MET A 185 -0.88 -8.77 0.66
C MET A 185 -0.19 -8.22 -0.57
N TYR A 186 -0.97 -7.53 -1.40
CA TYR A 186 -0.49 -6.84 -2.59
C TYR A 186 -0.61 -5.34 -2.41
N ALA A 187 0.39 -4.57 -2.85
CA ALA A 187 0.30 -3.12 -2.85
C ALA A 187 -0.71 -2.64 -3.91
N LEU A 188 -1.52 -1.64 -3.57
CA LEU A 188 -2.41 -0.95 -4.51
C LEU A 188 -2.00 0.52 -4.55
N THR A 189 -1.34 0.91 -5.63
CA THR A 189 -0.44 2.04 -5.61
C THR A 189 -0.71 2.96 -6.81
#